data_AF-A0A7J8TYQ5-F1
#
_entry.id   AF-A0A7J8TYQ5-F1
#
_cell.length_a   1.000
_cell.length_b   1.000
_cell.length_c   1.000
_cell.angle_alpha   90.00
_cell.angle_beta   90.00
_cell.angle_gamma   90.00
#
_symmetry.space_group_name_H-M   'P 1'
#
loop_
_entity.id
_entity.type
_entity.pdbx_description
1 polymer ?
#
loop_
_entity_poly.entity_id
_entity_poly.type
_entity_poly.pdbx_seq_one_letter_code
_entity_poly.pdbx_strand_id
1 'polypeptide(L)' 'MSKAFAAVGRVRKEVDKLSERVAAIEVAVNSGTKIAAEEFDVSAELLMRELLKLDGIEAEGEAKLQRKAEVGVVSIEVA' A
#
# COMPACT_ATOMS: atom_id res chain seq x y z
N MET A 1 2.41 -22.19 5.70
CA MET A 1 2.49 -20.97 4.85
C MET A 1 3.83 -20.94 4.14
N SER A 2 3.85 -20.68 2.83
CA SER A 2 5.13 -20.50 2.12
C SER A 2 5.83 -19.19 2.53
N LYS A 3 7.14 -19.12 2.32
CA LYS A 3 7.94 -17.91 2.59
C LYS A 3 7.40 -16.68 1.84
N ALA A 4 6.92 -16.87 0.61
CA ALA A 4 6.30 -15.83 -0.21
C ALA A 4 4.97 -15.34 0.40
N PHE A 5 4.09 -16.25 0.83
CA PHE A 5 2.85 -15.90 1.54
C PHE A 5 3.10 -15.02 2.77
N ALA A 6 4.10 -15.40 3.58
CA ALA A 6 4.46 -14.62 4.76
C ALA A 6 5.09 -13.26 4.41
N ALA A 7 5.83 -13.17 3.30
CA ALA A 7 6.40 -11.91 2.82
C ALA A 7 5.30 -10.95 2.34
N VAL A 8 4.37 -11.42 1.51
CA VAL A 8 3.21 -10.62 1.07
C VAL A 8 2.38 -10.20 2.27
N GLY A 9 2.13 -11.10 3.22
CA GLY A 9 1.38 -10.77 4.43
C GLY A 9 2.06 -9.73 5.34
N ARG A 10 3.39 -9.58 5.28
CA ARG A 10 4.09 -8.49 5.97
C ARG A 10 3.92 -7.17 5.25
N VAL A 11 4.03 -7.15 3.91
CA VAL A 11 3.80 -5.94 3.13
C VAL A 11 2.36 -5.45 3.31
N ARG A 12 1.38 -6.35 3.26
CA ARG A 12 -0.03 -6.00 3.51
C ARG A 12 -0.25 -5.27 4.84
N LYS A 13 0.40 -5.72 5.91
CA LYS A 13 0.29 -5.04 7.21
C LYS A 13 0.83 -3.61 7.21
N GLU A 14 1.82 -3.32 6.37
CA GLU A 14 2.32 -1.95 6.22
C GLU A 14 1.40 -1.14 5.30
N VAL A 15 0.89 -1.75 4.22
CA VAL A 15 -0.13 -1.15 3.35
C VAL A 15 -1.39 -0.78 4.15
N ASP A 16 -1.89 -1.65 5.02
CA ASP A 16 -3.06 -1.40 5.86
C ASP A 16 -2.88 -0.10 6.69
N LYS A 17 -1.70 0.13 7.27
CA LYS A 17 -1.39 1.35 8.04
C LYS A 17 -1.28 2.59 7.15
N LEU A 18 -0.73 2.43 5.94
CA LEU A 18 -0.62 3.53 4.98
C LEU A 18 -2.00 3.94 4.47
N SER A 19 -2.89 2.97 4.24
CA SER A 19 -4.29 3.24 3.88
C SER A 19 -5.06 3.95 5.00
N GLU A 20 -4.80 3.62 6.27
CA GLU A 20 -5.37 4.39 7.38
C GLU A 20 -4.91 5.86 7.36
N ARG A 21 -3.64 6.12 7.01
CA ARG A 21 -3.12 7.49 6.88
C ARG A 21 -3.78 8.23 5.72
N VAL A 22 -3.88 7.61 4.54
CA VAL A 22 -4.52 8.23 3.37
C VAL A 22 -5.99 8.50 3.65
N ALA A 23 -6.73 7.56 4.24
CA ALA A 23 -8.11 7.77 4.65
C ALA A 23 -8.27 8.96 5.62
N ALA A 24 -7.32 9.14 6.55
CA ALA A 24 -7.32 10.31 7.43
C ALA A 24 -7.09 11.63 6.66
N ILE A 25 -6.20 11.62 5.66
CA ILE A 25 -5.98 12.77 4.76
C ILE A 25 -7.25 13.06 3.97
N GLU A 26 -7.89 12.05 3.38
CA GLU A 26 -9.14 12.20 2.63
C GLU A 26 -10.25 12.82 3.49
N VAL A 27 -10.44 12.33 4.73
CA VAL A 27 -11.41 12.89 5.67
C VAL A 27 -11.10 14.37 5.97
N ALA A 28 -9.82 14.70 6.21
CA ALA A 28 -9.41 16.07 6.48
C ALA A 28 -9.69 16.98 5.27
N VAL A 29 -9.32 16.58 4.06
CA VAL A 29 -9.59 17.32 2.82
C VAL A 29 -11.09 17.50 2.60
N ASN A 30 -11.89 16.43 2.77
CA ASN A 30 -13.35 16.47 2.62
C ASN A 30 -14.03 17.38 3.66
N SER A 31 -13.41 17.56 4.84
CA SER A 31 -13.86 18.52 5.85
C SER A 31 -13.43 19.98 5.58
N GLY A 32 -12.71 20.23 4.48
CA GLY A 32 -12.19 21.56 4.12
C GLY A 32 -10.87 21.93 4.82
N THR A 33 -10.23 20.99 5.51
CA THR A 33 -8.92 21.22 6.13
C THR A 33 -7.85 21.32 5.05
N LYS A 34 -7.03 22.37 5.12
CA LYS A 34 -5.88 22.52 4.23
C LYS A 34 -4.74 21.63 4.69
N ILE A 35 -4.38 20.67 3.86
CA ILE A 35 -3.24 19.76 4.08
C ILE A 35 -2.07 20.22 3.21
N ALA A 36 -0.85 20.10 3.73
CA ALA A 36 0.37 20.42 3.00
C ALA A 36 0.55 19.44 1.83
N ALA A 37 1.01 19.91 0.67
CA ALA A 37 1.18 19.08 -0.52
C ALA A 37 2.15 17.90 -0.24
N GLU A 38 3.14 18.16 0.61
CA GLU A 38 4.16 17.20 1.03
C GLU A 38 3.56 15.98 1.74
N GLU A 39 2.40 16.11 2.41
CA GLU A 39 1.75 14.96 3.07
C GLU A 39 1.22 13.95 2.05
N PHE A 40 0.78 14.42 0.88
CA PHE A 40 0.39 13.57 -0.23
C PHE A 40 1.61 12.91 -0.86
N ASP A 41 2.67 13.69 -1.12
CA ASP A 41 3.92 13.18 -1.71
C ASP A 41 4.55 12.09 -0.82
N VAL A 42 4.63 12.32 0.49
CA VAL A 42 5.18 11.34 1.43
C VAL A 42 4.29 10.10 1.50
N SER A 43 2.96 10.24 1.45
CA SER A 43 2.06 9.08 1.44
C SER A 43 2.23 8.24 0.17
N ALA A 44 2.28 8.90 -0.99
CA ALA A 44 2.52 8.26 -2.28
C ALA A 44 3.90 7.57 -2.33
N GLU A 45 4.95 8.23 -1.84
CA GLU A 45 6.31 7.65 -1.79
C GLU A 45 6.35 6.37 -0.93
N LEU A 46 5.72 6.38 0.24
CA LEU A 46 5.66 5.21 1.12
C LEU A 46 4.91 4.05 0.47
N LEU A 47 3.78 4.32 -0.20
CA LEU A 47 3.03 3.31 -0.94
C LEU A 47 3.84 2.74 -2.10
N MET A 48 4.55 3.58 -2.86
CA MET A 48 5.45 3.12 -3.93
C MET A 48 6.58 2.23 -3.41
N ARG A 49 7.11 2.50 -2.21
CA ARG A 49 8.11 1.64 -1.57
C ARG A 49 7.56 0.25 -1.24
N GLU A 50 6.31 0.15 -0.79
CA GLU A 50 5.66 -1.16 -0.60
C GLU A 50 5.41 -1.88 -1.93
N LEU A 51 5.04 -1.16 -2.98
CA LEU A 51 4.89 -1.72 -4.33
C LEU A 51 6.20 -2.34 -4.84
N LEU A 52 7.33 -1.64 -4.67
CA LEU A 52 8.66 -2.17 -5.02
C LEU A 52 9.01 -3.44 -4.23
N LYS A 53 8.60 -3.52 -2.96
CA LYS A 53 8.79 -4.75 -2.16
C LYS A 53 7.94 -5.90 -2.70
N LEU A 54 6.70 -5.64 -3.11
CA LEU A 54 5.84 -6.66 -3.75
C LEU A 54 6.47 -7.17 -5.05
N ASP A 55 6.98 -6.27 -5.89
CA ASP A 55 7.65 -6.63 -7.15
C ASP A 55 8.87 -7.53 -6.92
N GLY A 56 9.62 -7.30 -5.84
CA GLY A 56 10.75 -8.13 -5.43
C GLY A 56 10.38 -9.50 -4.85
N ILE A 57 9.10 -9.82 -4.60
CA ILE A 57 8.68 -11.12 -4.06
C ILE A 57 8.46 -12.12 -5.20
N GLU A 58 9.37 -13.08 -5.31
CA GLU A 58 9.16 -14.29 -6.11
C GLU A 58 8.06 -15.16 -5.49
N ALA A 59 6.99 -15.40 -6.23
CA ALA A 59 5.82 -16.14 -5.76
C ALA A 59 5.16 -16.95 -6.88
N GLU A 60 4.67 -18.14 -6.54
CA GLU A 60 3.94 -19.05 -7.43
C GLU A 60 2.61 -19.46 -6.81
N GLY A 61 1.72 -20.04 -7.64
CA GLY A 61 0.41 -20.52 -7.22
C GLY A 61 -0.41 -19.44 -6.49
N GLU A 62 -1.00 -19.80 -5.36
CA GLU A 62 -1.84 -18.91 -4.56
C GLU A 62 -1.07 -17.71 -3.99
N ALA A 63 0.23 -17.85 -3.70
CA ALA A 63 1.05 -16.74 -3.20
C ALA A 63 1.19 -15.64 -4.26
N LYS A 64 1.27 -16.03 -5.54
CA LYS A 64 1.28 -15.09 -6.68
C LYS A 64 -0.05 -14.35 -6.81
N LEU A 65 -1.17 -15.04 -6.57
CA LEU A 65 -2.51 -14.44 -6.58
C LEU A 65 -2.64 -13.41 -5.45
N GLN A 66 -2.22 -13.75 -4.23
CA GLN A 66 -2.23 -12.79 -3.12
C GLN A 66 -1.35 -11.57 -3.40
N ARG A 67 -0.13 -11.78 -3.92
CA ARG A 67 0.76 -10.67 -4.29
C ARG A 67 0.11 -9.73 -5.32
N LYS A 68 -0.54 -10.29 -6.34
CA LYS A 68 -1.26 -9.49 -7.36
C LYS A 68 -2.44 -8.72 -6.79
N ALA A 69 -3.19 -9.33 -5.87
CA ALA A 69 -4.28 -8.64 -5.18
C ALA A 69 -3.73 -7.44 -4.40
N GLU A 70 -2.62 -7.61 -3.68
CA GLU A 70 -1.98 -6.55 -2.92
C GLU A 70 -1.45 -5.41 -3.81
N VAL A 71 -0.82 -5.75 -4.94
CA VAL A 71 -0.41 -4.75 -5.95
C VAL A 71 -1.61 -3.92 -6.43
N GLY A 72 -2.77 -4.56 -6.65
CA GLY A 72 -4.00 -3.88 -7.02
C GLY A 72 -4.50 -2.89 -5.96
N VAL A 73 -4.46 -3.27 -4.68
CA VAL A 73 -4.83 -2.39 -3.56
C VAL A 73 -3.93 -1.16 -3.52
N VAL A 74 -2.60 -1.35 -3.52
CA VAL A 74 -1.64 -0.24 -3.48
C VAL A 74 -1.80 0.67 -4.71
N SER A 75 -2.08 0.10 -5.89
CA SER A 75 -2.25 0.87 -7.13
C SER A 75 -3.48 1.77 -7.11
N ILE A 76 -4.53 1.42 -6.37
CA ILE A 76 -5.72 2.27 -6.21
C ILE A 76 -5.39 3.47 -5.31
N GLU A 77 -4.62 3.24 -4.25
CA GLU A 77 -4.26 4.27 -3.28
C GLU A 77 -3.33 5.36 -3.83
N VAL A 78 -2.58 5.04 -4.89
CA VAL A 78 -1.67 5.98 -5.56
C VAL A 78 -2.30 6.68 -6.77
N ALA A 79 -3.55 6.36 -7.13
CA ALA A 79 -4.25 6.87 -8.31
C ALA A 79 -5.12 8.09 -7.98
#